data_AF-A0A920MW51-F1
#
_entry.id   AF-A0A920MW51-F1
#
_cell.length_a   1.000
_cell.length_b   1.000
_cell.length_c   1.000
_cell.angle_alpha   90.00
_cell.angle_beta   90.00
_cell.angle_gamma   90.00
#
_symmetry.space_group_name_H-M   'P 1'
#
loop_
_entity.id
_entity.type
_entity.pdbx_description
1 polymer ?
#
loop_
_entity_poly.entity_id
_entity_poly.type
_entity_poly.pdbx_seq_one_letter_code
_entity_poly.pdbx_strand_id
1 'polypeptide(L)'
;MEKIKFNSAFPFKYSPRPYTKAEQFTDQIDETIKKERLDKLINVQRKHTLELNSKKIGKIENVLIEKESKKSSNHWAGRTTQMNG
;
A
#
# COMPACT_ATOMS: atom_id res chain seq x y z
N MET A 1 -9.43 -6.84 5.74
CA MET A 1 -8.39 -5.85 6.12
C MET A 1 -8.19 -5.82 7.63
N GLU A 2 -9.22 -5.56 8.44
CA GLU A 2 -9.06 -5.33 9.90
C GLU A 2 -8.47 -6.49 10.71
N LYS A 3 -8.81 -7.75 10.39
CA LYS A 3 -8.32 -8.92 11.15
C LYS A 3 -6.81 -9.13 11.02
N ILE A 4 -6.25 -8.91 9.82
CA ILE A 4 -4.86 -9.24 9.52
C ILE A 4 -3.95 -8.01 9.62
N LYS A 5 -4.46 -6.81 9.29
CA LYS A 5 -3.71 -5.55 9.26
C LYS A 5 -2.38 -5.67 8.50
N PHE A 6 -2.47 -5.83 7.18
CA PHE A 6 -1.27 -5.95 6.34
C PHE A 6 -0.34 -4.74 6.48
N ASN A 7 0.98 -4.98 6.51
CA ASN A 7 1.98 -3.91 6.50
C ASN A 7 1.85 -3.03 5.25
N SER A 8 1.67 -3.68 4.09
CA SER A 8 1.48 -3.05 2.78
C SER A 8 0.42 -3.80 2.00
N ALA A 9 -0.41 -3.08 1.23
CA ALA A 9 -1.34 -3.66 0.27
C ALA A 9 -1.58 -2.68 -0.88
N PHE A 10 -1.77 -3.20 -2.08
CA PHE A 10 -2.05 -2.43 -3.30
C PHE A 10 -3.41 -2.87 -3.87
N PRO A 11 -4.53 -2.33 -3.36
CA PRO A 11 -5.84 -2.69 -3.86
C PRO A 11 -6.09 -2.03 -5.23
N PHE A 12 -6.77 -2.75 -6.11
CA PHE A 12 -7.21 -2.25 -7.41
C PHE A 12 -8.69 -2.55 -7.60
N LYS A 13 -9.41 -1.66 -8.28
CA LYS A 13 -10.76 -1.97 -8.75
C LYS A 13 -10.68 -2.92 -9.95
N TYR A 14 -11.66 -3.80 -10.08
CA TYR A 14 -11.79 -4.65 -11.25
C TYR A 14 -12.00 -3.81 -12.52
N SER A 15 -11.27 -4.16 -13.58
CA SER A 15 -11.39 -3.60 -14.91
C SER A 15 -11.48 -4.76 -15.91
N PRO A 16 -12.59 -4.91 -16.66
CA PRO A 16 -12.71 -5.95 -17.66
C PRO A 16 -11.57 -5.89 -18.66
N ARG A 17 -11.04 -7.06 -19.01
CA ARG A 17 -10.01 -7.22 -20.03
C ARG A 17 -10.56 -8.12 -21.13
N PRO A 18 -10.40 -7.74 -22.41
CA PRO A 18 -10.82 -8.56 -23.53
C PRO A 18 -10.30 -9.99 -23.40
N TYR A 19 -11.16 -10.96 -23.74
CA TYR A 19 -10.85 -12.39 -23.79
C TYR A 19 -10.61 -13.05 -22.43
N THR A 20 -11.03 -12.42 -21.33
CA THR A 20 -10.98 -13.02 -19.99
C THR A 20 -12.32 -13.63 -19.59
N LYS A 21 -12.30 -14.71 -18.81
CA LYS A 21 -13.54 -15.30 -18.27
C LYS A 21 -14.37 -14.29 -17.46
N ALA A 22 -13.69 -13.38 -16.76
CA ALA A 22 -14.34 -12.37 -15.95
C ALA A 22 -15.05 -11.27 -16.78
N GLU A 23 -14.68 -11.10 -18.05
CA GLU A 23 -15.39 -10.20 -18.98
C GLU A 23 -16.83 -10.68 -19.24
N GLN A 24 -17.06 -12.00 -19.21
CA GLN A 24 -18.35 -12.63 -19.50
C GLN A 24 -19.34 -12.56 -18.32
N PHE A 25 -18.92 -12.06 -17.15
CA PHE A 25 -19.76 -11.96 -15.97
C PHE A 25 -20.73 -10.78 -16.08
N THR A 26 -22.02 -11.06 -15.92
CA THR A 26 -23.12 -10.10 -16.14
C THR A 26 -23.42 -9.22 -14.92
N ASP A 27 -22.96 -9.62 -13.73
CA ASP A 27 -23.16 -8.94 -12.45
C ASP A 27 -22.15 -7.80 -12.20
N GLN A 28 -21.85 -7.03 -13.25
CA GLN A 28 -20.98 -5.87 -13.13
C GLN A 28 -21.66 -4.78 -12.29
N ILE A 29 -20.89 -4.20 -11.37
CA ILE A 29 -21.33 -3.04 -10.58
C ILE A 29 -20.87 -1.73 -11.22
N ASP A 30 -21.56 -0.64 -10.91
CA ASP A 30 -21.20 0.70 -11.40
C ASP A 30 -19.79 1.13 -10.99
N GLU A 31 -19.14 1.90 -11.87
CA GLU A 31 -17.80 2.44 -11.63
C GLU A 31 -17.72 3.31 -10.36
N THR A 32 -18.82 3.99 -10.02
CA THR A 32 -18.93 4.79 -8.78
C THR A 32 -18.83 3.90 -7.54
N ILE A 33 -19.54 2.76 -7.52
CA ILE A 33 -19.50 1.78 -6.43
C ILE A 33 -18.12 1.14 -6.34
N LYS A 34 -17.50 0.77 -7.48
CA LYS A 34 -16.13 0.23 -7.51
C LYS A 34 -15.15 1.21 -6.89
N LYS A 35 -15.24 2.49 -7.26
CA LYS A 35 -14.39 3.56 -6.73
C LYS A 35 -14.59 3.74 -5.23
N GLU A 36 -15.84 3.84 -4.77
CA GLU A 36 -16.16 4.01 -3.36
C GLU A 36 -15.60 2.87 -2.50
N ARG A 37 -15.75 1.62 -2.96
CA ARG A 37 -15.20 0.44 -2.27
C ARG A 37 -13.68 0.46 -2.23
N LEU A 38 -13.04 0.83 -3.34
CA LEU A 38 -11.59 0.97 -3.40
C LEU A 38 -11.08 2.04 -2.43
N ASP A 39 -11.73 3.20 -2.39
CA ASP A 39 -11.38 4.30 -1.49
C ASP A 39 -11.52 3.88 -0.01
N LYS A 40 -12.58 3.13 0.33
CA LYS A 40 -12.74 2.53 1.67
C LYS A 40 -11.58 1.61 2.04
N LEU A 41 -11.17 0.73 1.12
CA LEU A 41 -10.04 -0.18 1.35
C LEU A 41 -8.72 0.56 1.50
N ILE A 42 -8.46 1.56 0.65
CA ILE A 42 -7.26 2.41 0.74
C ILE A 42 -7.21 3.13 2.09
N ASN A 43 -8.33 3.68 2.55
CA ASN A 43 -8.41 4.38 3.82
C ASN A 43 -8.15 3.46 5.01
N VAL A 44 -8.69 2.24 5.00
CA VAL A 44 -8.39 1.23 6.03
C VAL A 44 -6.91 0.85 6.00
N GLN A 45 -6.35 0.57 4.83
CA GLN A 45 -4.93 0.24 4.69
C GLN A 45 -4.02 1.37 5.20
N ARG A 46 -4.34 2.64 4.89
CA ARG A 46 -3.58 3.80 5.39
C ARG A 46 -3.58 3.86 6.92
N LYS A 47 -4.71 3.57 7.57
CA LYS A 47 -4.79 3.50 9.04
C LYS A 47 -3.89 2.40 9.59
N HIS A 48 -3.89 1.21 8.98
CA HIS A 48 -3.03 0.10 9.41
C HIS A 48 -1.55 0.41 9.22
N THR A 49 -1.17 0.93 8.05
CA THR A 49 0.21 1.31 7.77
C THR A 49 0.70 2.39 8.75
N LEU A 50 -0.13 3.38 9.08
CA LEU A 50 0.20 4.37 10.10
C LEU A 50 0.40 3.72 11.47
N GLU A 51 -0.56 2.91 11.94
CA GLU A 51 -0.49 2.22 13.24
C GLU A 51 0.80 1.37 13.35
N LEU A 52 1.13 0.62 12.31
CA LEU A 52 2.29 -0.28 12.28
C LEU A 52 3.61 0.50 12.22
N ASN A 53 3.67 1.59 11.44
CA ASN A 53 4.85 2.45 11.39
C ASN A 53 5.06 3.21 12.71
N SER A 54 3.99 3.67 13.37
CA SER A 54 4.09 4.31 14.69
C SER A 54 4.70 3.39 15.73
N LYS A 55 4.45 2.08 15.67
CA LYS A 55 5.08 1.08 16.57
C LYS A 55 6.59 0.91 16.35
N LYS A 56 7.17 1.55 15.34
CA LYS A 56 8.62 1.56 15.07
C LYS A 56 9.34 2.76 15.70
N ILE A 57 8.60 3.78 16.14
CA ILE A 57 9.18 4.96 16.78
C ILE A 57 9.94 4.53 18.04
N GLY A 58 11.18 5.02 18.18
CA GLY A 58 12.06 4.71 19.31
C GLY A 58 12.77 3.36 19.20
N LYS A 59 12.58 2.58 18.12
CA LYS A 59 13.31 1.35 17.89
C LYS A 59 14.59 1.58 17.10
N ILE A 60 15.62 0.80 17.41
CA ILE A 60 16.84 0.71 16.61
C ILE A 60 16.58 -0.30 15.49
N GLU A 61 16.83 0.11 14.25
CA GLU A 61 16.57 -0.68 13.05
C GLU A 61 17.82 -0.69 12.16
N ASN A 62 18.04 -1.80 11.46
CA ASN A 62 19.09 -1.88 10.46
C ASN A 62 18.66 -1.13 9.20
N VAL A 63 19.54 -0.26 8.69
CA VAL A 63 19.28 0.57 7.51
C VAL A 63 20.34 0.30 6.45
N LEU A 64 19.89 -0.03 5.25
CA LEU A 64 20.72 -0.02 4.05
C LEU A 64 20.75 1.41 3.50
N ILE A 65 21.92 2.02 3.48
CA ILE A 65 22.13 3.34 2.86
C ILE A 65 22.18 3.15 1.35
N GLU A 66 21.38 3.94 0.61
CA GLU A 66 21.32 3.87 -0.85
C GLU A 66 22.03 5.05 -1.52
N LYS A 67 22.02 6.23 -0.89
CA LYS A 67 22.63 7.46 -1.43
C LYS A 67 22.64 8.59 -0.40
N GLU A 68 23.38 9.66 -0.72
CA GLU A 68 23.19 10.96 -0.07
C GLU A 68 21.77 11.50 -0.32
N SER A 69 21.22 12.22 0.65
CA SER A 69 19.88 12.77 0.56
C SER A 69 19.83 13.90 -0.46
N LYS A 70 18.85 13.84 -1.37
CA LYS A 70 18.56 14.92 -2.32
C LYS A 70 18.25 16.26 -1.65
N LYS A 71 17.87 16.25 -0.38
CA LYS A 71 17.49 17.45 0.38
C LYS A 71 18.66 18.09 1.12
N SER A 72 19.76 17.37 1.34
CA SER A 72 20.92 17.85 2.11
C SER A 72 22.08 16.86 2.01
N SER A 73 23.30 17.37 1.78
CA SER A 73 24.54 16.58 1.79
C SER A 73 24.91 16.02 3.17
N ASN A 74 24.31 16.53 4.25
CA ASN A 74 24.58 16.07 5.62
C ASN A 74 23.67 14.91 6.03
N HIS A 75 22.84 14.39 5.14
CA HIS A 75 21.87 13.34 5.43
C HIS A 75 21.97 12.21 4.41
N TRP A 76 21.67 11.00 4.84
CA TRP A 76 21.61 9.81 3.99
C TRP A 76 20.15 9.42 3.70
N ALA A 77 19.90 8.89 2.51
CA ALA A 77 18.65 8.21 2.19
C ALA A 77 18.90 6.70 2.18
N GLY A 78 18.01 5.95 2.82
CA GLY A 78 18.12 4.51 2.94
C GLY A 78 16.79 3.85 3.27
N ARG A 79 16.81 2.52 3.38
CA ARG A 79 15.63 1.72 3.68
C ARG A 79 15.91 0.68 4.76
N THR A 80 14.87 0.36 5.53
CA THR A 80 14.89 -0.76 6.47
C THR A 80 14.53 -2.06 5.76
N THR A 81 14.90 -3.19 6.34
CA THR A 81 14.63 -4.53 5.79
C THR A 81 13.14 -4.82 5.59
N GLN A 82 12.26 -4.18 6.37
CA GLN A 82 10.80 -4.32 6.28
C GLN A 82 10.16 -3.51 5.16
N MET A 83 10.88 -2.59 4.51
CA MET A 83 10.36 -1.80 3.38
C MET A 83 10.75 -2.39 2.01
N ASN A 84 11.06 -3.69 1.95
CA ASN A 84 11.28 -4.38 0.69
C ASN A 84 9.91 -4.83 0.13
N GLY A 85 9.37 -4.02 -0.77
CA GLY A 85 8.35 -4.40 -1.75
C GLY A 85 8.98 -4.42 -3.13
#